data_AF-A0A1L0DZ41-F1
#
_entry.id   AF-A0A1L0DZ41-F1
#
_cell.length_a   1.000
_cell.length_b   1.000
_cell.length_c   1.000
_cell.angle_alpha   90.00
_cell.angle_beta   90.00
_cell.angle_gamma   90.00
#
_symmetry.space_group_name_H-M   'P 1'
#
loop_
_entity.id
_entity.type
_entity.pdbx_description
1 polymer ?
#
loop_
_entity_poly.entity_id
_entity_poly.type
_entity_poly.pdbx_seq_one_letter_code
_entity_poly.pdbx_strand_id
1 'polypeptide(L)'
;MSFEILAGLGLTRGGTIHLEAELDLLLNLQDQFELQTLIDLGIVLPNGFNLIVGYHCELIHPLRDLVKLLNKVRQNKFYVRLETSEYVRLLAEFHRQLNVTFINKKAIFDINELPEKVIPDGHLLEAVTVDSKPFVISWMDTSQQLYCLAATLTLLTEFLQLPYSSPQVQELTYRMTMLLSCIIPRVNSPLFIKYSTLMIQWPLLVAGLNCIRDSDQYLVTEFFNSTTKLGAGSAGHSMNQLRRVWRKHHSGSMDDSGDESPVDVVNY
;
A
#
# COMPACT_ATOMS: atom_id res chain seq x y z
N MET A 1 5.98 -2.37 14.55
CA MET A 1 4.57 -2.08 14.18
C MET A 1 4.31 -2.18 12.68
N SER A 2 4.95 -1.38 11.80
CA SER A 2 4.68 -1.39 10.35
C SER A 2 5.09 -2.68 9.62
N PHE A 3 6.23 -3.27 9.98
CA PHE A 3 6.74 -4.49 9.33
C PHE A 3 5.80 -5.69 9.45
N GLU A 4 5.04 -5.79 10.53
CA GLU A 4 4.09 -6.89 10.78
C GLU A 4 2.77 -6.70 10.04
N ILE A 5 2.27 -5.46 9.90
CA ILE A 5 1.14 -5.16 9.01
C ILE A 5 1.56 -5.41 7.56
N LEU A 6 2.74 -4.94 7.16
CA LEU A 6 3.26 -5.16 5.81
C LEU A 6 3.54 -6.64 5.53
N ALA A 7 4.06 -7.40 6.50
CA ALA A 7 4.25 -8.85 6.39
C ALA A 7 2.90 -9.59 6.36
N GLY A 8 1.98 -9.24 7.25
CA GLY A 8 0.63 -9.78 7.31
C GLY A 8 -0.24 -9.37 6.11
N LEU A 9 0.03 -8.27 5.43
CA LEU A 9 -0.67 -7.88 4.21
C LEU A 9 0.03 -8.41 2.94
N GLY A 10 1.34 -8.66 2.98
CA GLY A 10 2.16 -8.97 1.79
C GLY A 10 2.57 -10.43 1.62
N LEU A 11 2.56 -11.26 2.67
CA LEU A 11 3.15 -12.60 2.64
C LEU A 11 2.19 -13.68 3.16
N THR A 12 2.19 -14.84 2.52
CA THR A 12 1.41 -16.02 2.94
C THR A 12 1.88 -16.64 4.26
N ARG A 13 3.15 -16.42 4.64
CA ARG A 13 3.75 -16.86 5.92
C ARG A 13 4.43 -15.73 6.70
N GLY A 14 4.29 -14.48 6.26
CA GLY A 14 4.96 -13.35 6.89
C GLY A 14 4.17 -12.79 8.06
N GLY A 15 4.89 -12.58 9.15
CA GLY A 15 4.42 -12.04 10.40
C GLY A 15 4.78 -12.99 11.54
N THR A 16 5.54 -12.51 12.52
CA THR A 16 5.86 -13.26 13.75
C THR A 16 4.62 -13.39 14.64
N ILE A 17 3.56 -12.66 14.32
CA ILE A 17 2.32 -12.58 15.06
C ILE A 17 1.27 -13.50 14.42
N HIS A 18 0.96 -14.59 15.10
CA HIS A 18 -0.05 -15.55 14.65
C HIS A 18 -1.36 -15.44 15.45
N LEU A 19 -1.33 -14.75 16.59
CA LEU A 19 -2.47 -14.62 17.50
C LEU A 19 -3.19 -13.28 17.29
N GLU A 20 -4.52 -13.32 17.17
CA GLU A 20 -5.34 -12.11 17.04
C GLU A 20 -5.13 -11.13 18.22
N ALA A 21 -4.90 -11.66 19.42
CA ALA A 21 -4.62 -10.87 20.62
C ALA A 21 -3.31 -10.06 20.53
N GLU A 22 -2.29 -10.58 19.86
CA GLU A 22 -1.02 -9.89 19.65
C GLU A 22 -1.15 -8.78 18.59
N LEU A 23 -1.96 -9.01 17.54
CA LEU A 23 -2.33 -7.95 16.58
C LEU A 23 -3.10 -6.82 17.27
N ASP A 24 -4.01 -7.15 18.19
CA ASP A 24 -4.76 -6.16 18.96
C ASP A 24 -3.88 -5.40 19.95
N LEU A 25 -2.81 -5.98 20.48
CA LEU A 25 -1.84 -5.29 21.33
C LEU A 25 -0.92 -4.37 20.53
N LEU A 26 -0.51 -4.79 19.33
CA LEU A 26 0.46 -4.05 18.53
C LEU A 26 -0.17 -2.98 17.64
N LEU A 27 -1.45 -3.08 17.31
CA LEU A 27 -2.15 -2.19 16.38
C LEU A 27 -3.24 -1.39 17.07
N ASN A 28 -2.93 -0.89 18.26
CA ASN A 28 -3.88 -0.15 19.07
C ASN A 28 -3.31 1.20 19.50
N LEU A 29 -3.66 2.26 18.75
CA LEU A 29 -3.35 3.66 19.11
C LEU A 29 -4.49 4.32 19.89
N GLN A 30 -5.24 3.57 20.70
CA GLN A 30 -6.35 4.11 21.49
C GLN A 30 -5.89 4.83 22.76
N ASP A 31 -4.66 4.59 23.23
CA ASP A 31 -4.11 5.33 24.36
C ASP A 31 -3.70 6.74 23.92
N GLN A 32 -4.41 7.74 24.44
CA GLN A 32 -4.12 9.16 24.17
C GLN A 32 -2.72 9.57 24.65
N PHE A 33 -2.20 8.94 25.71
CA PHE A 33 -0.86 9.23 26.20
C PHE A 33 0.21 8.69 25.25
N GLU A 34 0.02 7.48 24.73
CA GLU A 34 0.91 6.91 23.70
C GLU A 34 0.88 7.77 22.43
N LEU A 35 -0.31 8.14 21.95
CA LEU A 35 -0.45 8.99 20.77
C LEU A 35 0.22 10.34 20.97
N GLN A 36 0.06 10.98 22.13
CA GLN A 36 0.72 12.24 22.43
C GLN A 36 2.25 12.08 22.47
N THR A 37 2.75 11.00 23.06
CA THR A 37 4.19 10.71 23.07
C THR A 37 4.74 10.53 21.65
N LEU A 38 4.00 9.83 20.77
CA LEU A 38 4.38 9.66 19.37
C LEU A 38 4.35 10.98 18.58
N ILE A 39 3.45 11.90 18.93
CA ILE A 39 3.41 13.27 18.38
C ILE A 39 4.63 14.07 18.85
N ASP A 40 4.94 14.02 20.14
CA ASP A 40 6.07 14.73 20.73
C ASP A 40 7.42 14.24 20.18
N LEU A 41 7.51 12.94 19.85
CA LEU A 41 8.66 12.33 19.17
C LEU A 41 8.72 12.62 17.66
N GLY A 42 7.69 13.26 17.09
CA GLY A 42 7.60 13.54 15.65
C GLY A 42 7.37 12.31 14.78
N ILE A 43 6.94 11.18 15.36
CA ILE A 43 6.60 9.94 14.63
C ILE A 43 5.22 10.05 13.99
N VAL A 44 4.27 10.62 14.74
CA VAL A 44 2.93 10.97 14.26
C VAL A 44 2.86 12.48 14.14
N LEU A 45 2.41 12.97 12.99
CA LEU A 45 2.20 14.39 12.78
C LEU A 45 0.91 14.87 13.47
N PRO A 46 0.77 16.16 13.84
CA PRO A 46 -0.45 16.67 14.48
C PRO A 46 -1.75 16.45 13.68
N ASN A 47 -1.63 16.24 12.36
CA ASN A 47 -2.74 15.90 11.48
C ASN A 47 -3.09 14.40 11.47
N GLY A 48 -2.49 13.59 12.36
CA GLY A 48 -2.74 12.16 12.50
C GLY A 48 -2.00 11.27 11.49
N PHE A 49 -1.15 11.82 10.62
CA PHE A 49 -0.34 11.02 9.70
C PHE A 49 0.84 10.36 10.43
N ASN A 50 1.02 9.05 10.27
CA ASN A 50 2.10 8.32 10.90
C ASN A 50 3.24 8.06 9.90
N LEU A 51 4.43 8.60 10.17
CA LEU A 51 5.60 8.56 9.28
C LEU A 51 6.20 7.15 9.13
N ILE A 52 5.95 6.24 10.08
CA ILE A 52 6.50 4.87 10.04
C ILE A 52 5.66 3.98 9.14
N VAL A 53 4.32 4.13 9.17
CA VAL A 53 3.41 3.28 8.38
C VAL A 53 2.98 3.96 7.06
N GLY A 54 3.05 5.28 6.97
CA GLY A 54 2.72 6.03 5.76
C GLY A 54 1.23 6.28 5.54
N TYR A 55 0.42 6.31 6.60
CA TYR A 55 -1.02 6.59 6.50
C TYR A 55 -1.56 7.16 7.82
N HIS A 56 -2.81 7.64 7.80
CA HIS A 56 -3.50 8.16 8.97
C HIS A 56 -3.69 7.08 10.05
N CYS A 57 -3.48 7.42 11.33
CA CYS A 57 -3.60 6.47 12.44
C CYS A 57 -4.95 5.73 12.49
N GLU A 58 -6.05 6.37 12.08
CA GLU A 58 -7.37 5.72 12.00
C GLU A 58 -7.43 4.54 11.02
N LEU A 59 -6.56 4.51 10.00
CA LEU A 59 -6.52 3.43 9.01
C LEU A 59 -5.90 2.13 9.59
N ILE A 60 -5.30 2.17 10.78
CA ILE A 60 -4.73 1.00 11.44
C ILE A 60 -5.79 -0.05 11.77
N HIS A 61 -6.93 0.33 12.36
CA HIS A 61 -7.96 -0.64 12.75
C HIS A 61 -8.60 -1.36 11.55
N PRO A 62 -9.00 -0.66 10.47
CA PRO A 62 -9.53 -1.30 9.27
C PRO A 62 -8.51 -2.22 8.59
N LEU A 63 -7.23 -1.83 8.55
CA LEU A 63 -6.16 -2.69 8.03
C LEU A 63 -5.92 -3.92 8.92
N ARG A 64 -5.96 -3.78 10.24
CA ARG A 64 -5.88 -4.91 11.19
C ARG A 64 -7.01 -5.91 10.94
N ASP A 65 -8.23 -5.42 10.78
CA ASP A 65 -9.40 -6.27 10.55
C ASP A 65 -9.29 -6.99 9.18
N LEU A 66 -8.77 -6.32 8.15
CA LEU A 66 -8.41 -6.95 6.87
C LEU A 66 -7.34 -8.05 7.05
N VAL A 67 -6.29 -7.80 7.84
CA VAL A 67 -5.26 -8.82 8.14
C VAL A 67 -5.87 -10.02 8.85
N LYS A 68 -6.79 -9.82 9.81
CA LYS A 68 -7.51 -10.92 10.47
C LYS A 68 -8.29 -11.77 9.46
N LEU A 69 -8.98 -11.14 8.51
CA LEU A 69 -9.66 -11.86 7.43
C LEU A 69 -8.67 -12.66 6.54
N LEU A 70 -7.54 -12.06 6.17
CA LEU A 70 -6.52 -12.74 5.35
C LEU A 70 -5.93 -13.94 6.10
N ASN A 71 -5.71 -13.81 7.40
CA ASN A 71 -5.19 -14.89 8.23
C ASN A 71 -6.15 -16.08 8.31
N LYS A 72 -7.48 -15.86 8.35
CA LYS A 72 -8.46 -16.96 8.29
C LYS A 72 -8.32 -17.79 7.02
N VAL A 73 -8.11 -17.12 5.87
CA VAL A 73 -7.88 -17.79 4.57
C VAL A 73 -6.55 -18.55 4.55
N ARG A 74 -5.49 -17.98 5.12
CA ARG A 74 -4.15 -18.60 5.15
C ARG A 74 -4.08 -19.81 6.08
N GLN A 75 -4.76 -19.74 7.24
CA GLN A 75 -4.75 -20.79 8.25
C GLN A 75 -5.68 -21.95 7.87
N ASN A 76 -6.72 -21.71 7.08
CA ASN A 76 -7.67 -22.73 6.64
C ASN A 76 -7.91 -22.67 5.13
N LYS A 77 -7.32 -23.61 4.38
CA LYS A 77 -7.50 -23.72 2.92
C LYS A 77 -8.97 -23.94 2.51
N PHE A 78 -9.80 -24.49 3.38
CA PHE A 78 -11.23 -24.73 3.15
C PHE A 78 -12.11 -23.60 3.68
N TYR A 79 -11.52 -22.45 4.02
CA TYR A 79 -12.24 -21.30 4.52
C TYR A 79 -13.25 -20.79 3.49
N VAL A 80 -14.53 -20.77 3.89
CA VAL A 80 -15.61 -20.23 3.06
C VAL A 80 -15.82 -18.76 3.41
N ARG A 81 -15.67 -17.89 2.40
CA ARG A 81 -15.72 -16.42 2.53
C ARG A 81 -17.17 -15.93 2.56
N LEU A 82 -17.82 -16.01 3.72
CA LEU A 82 -19.24 -15.66 3.87
C LEU A 82 -19.49 -14.41 4.73
N GLU A 83 -18.46 -13.70 5.17
CA GLU A 83 -18.62 -12.53 6.04
C GLU A 83 -18.97 -11.25 5.25
N THR A 84 -19.98 -11.32 4.39
CA THR A 84 -20.37 -10.22 3.49
C THR A 84 -20.58 -8.90 4.23
N SER A 85 -21.22 -8.93 5.41
CA SER A 85 -21.42 -7.73 6.23
C SER A 85 -20.10 -7.10 6.68
N GLU A 86 -19.09 -7.91 6.97
CA GLU A 86 -17.77 -7.44 7.37
C GLU A 86 -17.03 -6.84 6.17
N TYR A 87 -17.14 -7.45 4.99
CA TYR A 87 -16.55 -6.91 3.76
C TYR A 87 -17.16 -5.54 3.43
N VAL A 88 -18.49 -5.39 3.55
CA VAL A 88 -19.19 -4.11 3.36
C VAL A 88 -18.74 -3.07 4.38
N ARG A 89 -18.61 -3.45 5.66
CA ARG A 89 -18.11 -2.54 6.71
C ARG A 89 -16.71 -2.03 6.40
N LEU A 90 -15.79 -2.91 6.01
CA LEU A 90 -14.42 -2.54 5.66
C LEU A 90 -14.35 -1.69 4.40
N LEU A 91 -15.12 -2.00 3.36
CA LEU A 91 -15.22 -1.17 2.16
C LEU A 91 -15.71 0.24 2.48
N ALA A 92 -16.72 0.38 3.34
CA ALA A 92 -17.21 1.69 3.78
C ALA A 92 -16.14 2.49 4.53
N GLU A 93 -15.37 1.81 5.38
CA GLU A 93 -14.32 2.44 6.17
C GLU A 93 -13.09 2.83 5.32
N PHE A 94 -12.65 1.99 4.39
CA PHE A 94 -11.61 2.37 3.43
C PHE A 94 -12.06 3.50 2.51
N HIS A 95 -13.34 3.53 2.13
CA HIS A 95 -13.91 4.67 1.39
C HIS A 95 -13.91 5.94 2.24
N ARG A 96 -14.25 5.87 3.53
CA ARG A 96 -14.15 7.02 4.45
C ARG A 96 -12.71 7.52 4.54
N GLN A 97 -11.75 6.62 4.76
CA GLN A 97 -10.33 6.94 4.87
C GLN A 97 -9.73 7.47 3.56
N LEU A 98 -10.24 7.06 2.40
CA LEU A 98 -9.84 7.60 1.10
C LEU A 98 -10.18 9.10 0.94
N ASN A 99 -11.12 9.61 1.74
CA ASN A 99 -11.51 11.03 1.72
C ASN A 99 -10.71 11.89 2.71
N VAL A 100 -9.84 11.31 3.55
CA VAL A 100 -8.90 12.06 4.36
C VAL A 100 -7.94 12.82 3.44
N THR A 101 -7.80 14.12 3.66
CA THR A 101 -6.92 15.00 2.88
C THR A 101 -6.01 15.75 3.83
N PHE A 102 -4.70 15.67 3.58
CA PHE A 102 -3.69 16.36 4.36
C PHE A 102 -3.33 17.70 3.73
N ILE A 103 -3.08 17.72 2.42
CA ILE A 103 -2.74 18.93 1.66
C ILE A 103 -3.69 19.12 0.49
N ASN A 104 -3.77 18.14 -0.40
CA ASN A 104 -4.57 18.23 -1.61
C ASN A 104 -5.06 16.84 -2.01
N LYS A 105 -6.38 16.70 -2.19
CA LYS A 105 -7.02 15.45 -2.56
C LYS A 105 -6.51 14.88 -3.89
N LYS A 106 -5.97 15.70 -4.79
CA LYS A 106 -5.34 15.22 -6.03
C LYS A 106 -4.05 14.44 -5.77
N ALA A 107 -3.42 14.62 -4.60
CA ALA A 107 -2.10 14.15 -4.20
C ALA A 107 -0.93 14.66 -5.06
N ILE A 108 -1.14 14.79 -6.38
CA ILE A 108 -0.22 15.38 -7.34
C ILE A 108 -0.95 16.53 -8.02
N PHE A 109 -0.39 17.74 -7.94
CA PHE A 109 -1.06 18.96 -8.38
C PHE A 109 -0.04 20.01 -8.85
N ASP A 110 -0.50 21.05 -9.55
CA ASP A 110 0.40 22.13 -9.99
C ASP A 110 0.87 22.95 -8.77
N ILE A 111 2.11 23.43 -8.78
CA ILE A 111 2.66 24.25 -7.68
C ILE A 111 1.82 25.49 -7.35
N ASN A 112 1.09 26.02 -8.34
CA ASN A 112 0.18 27.15 -8.17
C ASN A 112 -1.10 26.80 -7.40
N GLU A 113 -1.40 25.51 -7.21
CA GLU A 113 -2.53 25.04 -6.39
C GLU A 113 -2.17 24.91 -4.90
N LEU A 114 -0.93 25.23 -4.49
CA LEU A 114 -0.59 25.28 -3.07
C LEU A 114 -1.34 26.43 -2.36
N PRO A 115 -1.95 26.18 -1.19
CA PRO A 115 -2.62 27.22 -0.40
C PRO A 115 -1.69 28.38 -0.03
N GLU A 116 -0.42 28.06 0.22
CA GLU A 116 0.66 29.01 0.49
C GLU A 116 1.80 28.79 -0.51
N LYS A 117 2.41 29.86 -1.02
CA LYS A 117 3.54 29.76 -2.00
C LYS A 117 4.84 29.23 -1.39
N VAL A 118 4.81 28.80 -0.13
CA VAL A 118 5.93 28.22 0.60
C VAL A 118 5.53 26.80 0.97
N ILE A 119 6.40 25.83 0.68
CA ILE A 119 6.25 24.46 1.15
C ILE A 119 6.45 24.50 2.67
N PRO A 120 5.42 24.24 3.50
CA PRO A 120 5.59 24.30 4.93
C PRO A 120 6.40 23.09 5.40
N ASP A 121 7.35 23.33 6.30
CA ASP A 121 8.17 22.26 6.87
C ASP A 121 7.29 21.16 7.48
N GLY A 122 7.72 19.91 7.35
CA GLY A 122 7.02 18.74 7.90
C GLY A 122 5.86 18.18 7.06
N HIS A 123 5.49 18.79 5.93
CA HIS A 123 4.32 18.37 5.14
C HIS A 123 4.62 17.33 4.03
N LEU A 124 5.78 16.66 4.08
CA LEU A 124 6.21 15.65 3.11
C LEU A 124 5.85 16.00 1.65
N LEU A 125 6.10 17.26 1.26
CA LEU A 125 5.86 17.77 -0.08
C LEU A 125 7.14 17.69 -0.89
N GLU A 126 7.02 17.28 -2.15
CA GLU A 126 8.13 17.21 -3.08
C GLU A 126 7.77 17.92 -4.38
N ALA A 127 8.50 18.99 -4.70
CA ALA A 127 8.36 19.69 -5.97
C ALA A 127 9.05 18.87 -7.08
N VAL A 128 8.30 18.58 -8.14
CA VAL A 128 8.77 17.84 -9.31
C VAL A 128 8.50 18.59 -10.60
N THR A 129 9.19 18.25 -11.68
CA THR A 129 9.03 18.86 -13.00
C THR A 129 8.89 17.78 -14.06
N VAL A 130 7.70 17.56 -14.58
CA VAL A 130 7.44 16.55 -15.62
C VAL A 130 7.25 17.29 -16.93
N ASP A 131 8.04 16.94 -17.95
CA ASP A 131 8.00 17.59 -19.28
C ASP A 131 8.00 19.13 -19.22
N SER A 132 8.94 19.69 -18.45
CA SER A 132 9.09 21.13 -18.21
C SER A 132 7.93 21.82 -17.46
N LYS A 133 6.97 21.08 -16.91
CA LYS A 133 5.88 21.60 -16.07
C LYS A 133 6.10 21.27 -14.59
N PRO A 134 6.03 22.26 -13.67
CA PRO A 134 6.19 22.03 -12.25
C PRO A 134 4.92 21.42 -11.64
N PHE A 135 5.09 20.36 -10.85
CA PHE A 135 4.06 19.74 -10.03
C PHE A 135 4.58 19.60 -8.60
N VAL A 136 3.67 19.33 -7.67
CA VAL A 136 3.96 19.01 -6.28
C VAL A 136 3.35 17.67 -5.97
N ILE A 137 4.13 16.79 -5.35
CA ILE A 137 3.68 15.51 -4.80
C ILE A 137 3.48 15.71 -3.30
N SER A 138 2.26 15.45 -2.83
CA SER A 138 1.98 15.24 -1.41
C SER A 138 2.10 13.76 -1.08
N TRP A 139 3.20 13.38 -0.43
CA TRP A 139 3.43 11.98 -0.07
C TRP A 139 2.44 11.46 0.97
N MET A 140 1.94 12.33 1.86
CA MET A 140 0.90 11.96 2.82
C MET A 140 -0.40 11.57 2.11
N ASP A 141 -0.88 12.43 1.19
CA ASP A 141 -2.09 12.17 0.42
C ASP A 141 -1.91 10.97 -0.52
N THR A 142 -0.76 10.89 -1.19
CA THR A 142 -0.44 9.78 -2.10
C THR A 142 -0.47 8.44 -1.38
N SER A 143 0.25 8.34 -0.26
CA SER A 143 0.36 7.09 0.49
C SER A 143 -0.97 6.69 1.10
N GLN A 144 -1.69 7.62 1.75
CA GLN A 144 -3.04 7.37 2.29
C GLN A 144 -3.99 6.81 1.23
N GLN A 145 -4.04 7.44 0.05
CA GLN A 145 -4.91 6.98 -1.04
C GLN A 145 -4.51 5.60 -1.54
N LEU A 146 -3.21 5.36 -1.73
CA LEU A 146 -2.70 4.06 -2.19
C LEU A 146 -3.06 2.93 -1.21
N TYR A 147 -2.93 3.13 0.10
CA TYR A 147 -3.35 2.11 1.08
C TYR A 147 -4.85 1.82 1.01
N CYS A 148 -5.70 2.85 0.92
CA CYS A 148 -7.14 2.67 0.84
C CYS A 148 -7.56 1.93 -0.44
N LEU A 149 -6.95 2.29 -1.59
CA LEU A 149 -7.18 1.63 -2.87
C LEU A 149 -6.69 0.17 -2.84
N ALA A 150 -5.51 -0.09 -2.31
CA ALA A 150 -4.95 -1.43 -2.18
C ALA A 150 -5.78 -2.34 -1.27
N ALA A 151 -6.26 -1.82 -0.14
CA ALA A 151 -7.11 -2.57 0.78
C ALA A 151 -8.47 -2.88 0.15
N THR A 152 -9.04 -1.92 -0.58
CA THR A 152 -10.25 -2.13 -1.38
C THR A 152 -10.01 -3.21 -2.44
N LEU A 153 -8.90 -3.14 -3.18
CA LEU A 153 -8.55 -4.10 -4.23
C LEU A 153 -8.37 -5.52 -3.67
N THR A 154 -7.72 -5.62 -2.51
CA THR A 154 -7.58 -6.89 -1.76
C THR A 154 -8.96 -7.45 -1.39
N LEU A 155 -9.90 -6.64 -0.88
CA LEU A 155 -11.26 -7.12 -0.58
C LEU A 155 -11.99 -7.62 -1.83
N LEU A 156 -11.91 -6.89 -2.94
CA LEU A 156 -12.57 -7.28 -4.19
C LEU A 156 -12.01 -8.61 -4.73
N THR A 157 -10.71 -8.80 -4.68
CA THR A 157 -10.03 -9.94 -5.31
C THR A 157 -9.96 -11.16 -4.40
N GLU A 158 -9.56 -11.00 -3.13
CA GLU A 158 -9.36 -12.12 -2.21
C GLU A 158 -10.66 -12.60 -1.56
N PHE A 159 -11.63 -11.71 -1.31
CA PHE A 159 -12.85 -12.06 -0.57
C PHE A 159 -14.09 -12.12 -1.44
N LEU A 160 -14.28 -11.13 -2.31
CA LEU A 160 -15.41 -11.12 -3.26
C LEU A 160 -15.09 -11.89 -4.55
N GLN A 161 -13.85 -12.39 -4.71
CA GLN A 161 -13.42 -13.24 -5.82
C GLN A 161 -13.65 -12.62 -7.21
N LEU A 162 -13.57 -11.29 -7.31
CA LEU A 162 -13.56 -10.63 -8.61
C LEU A 162 -12.25 -10.99 -9.34
N PRO A 163 -12.32 -11.41 -10.61
CA PRO A 163 -11.11 -11.68 -11.37
C PRO A 163 -10.32 -10.40 -11.56
N TYR A 164 -8.99 -10.53 -11.65
CA TYR A 164 -8.10 -9.37 -11.82
C TYR A 164 -8.46 -8.56 -13.07
N SER A 165 -8.99 -9.20 -14.12
CA SER A 165 -9.43 -8.58 -15.37
C SER A 165 -10.80 -7.90 -15.32
N SER A 166 -11.50 -7.95 -14.19
CA SER A 166 -12.79 -7.27 -14.05
C SER A 166 -12.65 -5.75 -14.18
N PRO A 167 -13.64 -5.04 -14.74
CA PRO A 167 -13.59 -3.58 -14.87
C PRO A 167 -13.35 -2.85 -13.54
N GLN A 168 -13.92 -3.37 -12.45
CA GLN A 168 -13.81 -2.79 -11.11
C GLN A 168 -12.39 -2.88 -10.56
N VAL A 169 -11.74 -4.03 -10.74
CA VAL A 169 -10.33 -4.20 -10.35
C VAL A 169 -9.45 -3.32 -11.22
N GLN A 170 -9.61 -3.36 -12.55
CA GLN A 170 -8.77 -2.59 -13.47
C GLN A 170 -8.90 -1.07 -13.30
N GLU A 171 -10.09 -0.57 -12.96
CA GLU A 171 -10.26 0.86 -12.64
C GLU A 171 -9.47 1.26 -11.39
N LEU A 172 -9.54 0.47 -10.30
CA LEU A 172 -8.78 0.76 -9.09
C LEU A 172 -7.26 0.62 -9.33
N THR A 173 -6.83 -0.41 -10.06
CA THR A 173 -5.42 -0.57 -10.46
C THR A 173 -4.95 0.62 -11.28
N TYR A 174 -5.74 1.06 -12.26
CA TYR A 174 -5.42 2.23 -13.07
C TYR A 174 -5.23 3.49 -12.21
N ARG A 175 -6.15 3.76 -11.27
CA ARG A 175 -6.02 4.88 -10.33
C ARG A 175 -4.73 4.83 -9.51
N MET A 176 -4.32 3.65 -9.05
CA MET A 176 -3.06 3.47 -8.32
C MET A 176 -1.84 3.72 -9.22
N THR A 177 -1.86 3.21 -10.46
CA THR A 177 -0.76 3.41 -11.43
C THR A 177 -0.65 4.86 -11.93
N MET A 178 -1.76 5.59 -11.99
CA MET A 178 -1.74 7.02 -12.30
C MET A 178 -0.99 7.83 -11.23
N LEU A 179 -1.21 7.53 -9.94
CA LEU A 179 -0.44 8.12 -8.84
C LEU A 179 1.06 7.79 -8.96
N LEU A 180 1.40 6.63 -9.53
CA LEU A 180 2.78 6.20 -9.73
C LEU A 180 3.49 6.82 -10.93
N SER A 181 2.75 7.09 -12.00
CA SER A 181 3.32 7.56 -13.27
C SER A 181 4.13 8.85 -13.12
N CYS A 182 3.80 9.70 -12.14
CA CYS A 182 4.56 10.92 -11.83
C CYS A 182 5.77 10.67 -10.92
N ILE A 183 5.80 9.56 -10.17
CA ILE A 183 6.83 9.21 -9.18
C ILE A 183 8.00 8.48 -9.85
N ILE A 184 7.70 7.50 -10.71
CA ILE A 184 8.68 6.55 -11.25
C ILE A 184 9.75 7.15 -12.16
N PRO A 185 9.44 8.08 -13.09
CA PRO A 185 10.46 8.71 -13.93
C PRO A 185 11.60 9.37 -13.15
N ARG A 186 11.42 9.56 -11.83
CA ARG A 186 12.29 10.37 -10.97
C ARG A 186 12.95 9.61 -9.84
N VAL A 187 12.69 8.31 -9.63
CA VAL A 187 13.49 7.51 -8.67
C VAL A 187 14.94 7.33 -9.16
N ASN A 188 15.19 7.57 -10.45
CA ASN A 188 16.55 7.67 -11.01
C ASN A 188 17.27 8.98 -10.66
N SER A 189 16.57 9.97 -10.09
CA SER A 189 17.14 11.17 -9.48
C SER A 189 17.07 11.03 -7.95
N PRO A 190 17.97 11.66 -7.17
CA PRO A 190 17.90 11.58 -5.72
C PRO A 190 16.59 12.20 -5.23
N LEU A 191 15.65 11.35 -4.79
CA LEU A 191 14.45 11.79 -4.08
C LEU A 191 14.89 12.57 -2.83
N PHE A 192 14.26 13.71 -2.58
CA PHE A 192 14.56 14.49 -1.39
C PHE A 192 14.07 13.76 -0.12
N ILE A 193 12.95 13.04 -0.23
CA ILE A 193 12.38 12.27 0.88
C ILE A 193 12.63 10.77 0.62
N LYS A 194 13.82 10.32 1.00
CA LYS A 194 14.34 8.97 0.70
C LYS A 194 13.42 7.82 1.15
N TYR A 195 12.67 8.01 2.23
CA TYR A 195 11.82 6.97 2.83
C TYR A 195 10.39 6.92 2.24
N SER A 196 9.97 7.89 1.42
CA SER A 196 8.62 7.90 0.84
C SER A 196 8.32 6.67 -0.01
N THR A 197 9.33 6.11 -0.66
CA THR A 197 9.18 4.86 -1.44
C THR A 197 8.97 3.64 -0.54
N LEU A 198 9.45 3.66 0.71
CA LEU A 198 9.21 2.58 1.66
C LEU A 198 7.77 2.56 2.15
N MET A 199 7.13 3.74 2.26
CA MET A 199 5.74 3.88 2.72
C MET A 199 4.75 3.14 1.80
N ILE A 200 4.99 3.13 0.49
CA ILE A 200 4.01 2.66 -0.49
C ILE A 200 4.28 1.25 -1.05
N GLN A 201 5.24 0.50 -0.50
CA GLN A 201 5.62 -0.81 -1.06
C GLN A 201 4.46 -1.81 -1.16
N TRP A 202 3.68 -2.00 -0.09
CA TRP A 202 2.57 -2.95 -0.11
C TRP A 202 1.46 -2.54 -1.09
N PRO A 203 0.98 -1.28 -1.09
CA PRO A 203 0.01 -0.85 -2.08
C PRO A 203 0.45 -1.13 -3.52
N LEU A 204 1.73 -0.94 -3.83
CA LEU A 204 2.23 -1.18 -5.19
C LEU A 204 2.41 -2.65 -5.53
N LEU A 205 2.70 -3.49 -4.54
CA LEU A 205 2.63 -4.94 -4.73
C LEU A 205 1.20 -5.34 -5.12
N VAL A 206 0.19 -4.84 -4.41
CA VAL A 206 -1.23 -5.14 -4.70
C VAL A 206 -1.64 -4.61 -6.08
N ALA A 207 -1.24 -3.40 -6.46
CA ALA A 207 -1.46 -2.89 -7.80
C ALA A 207 -0.80 -3.78 -8.85
N GLY A 208 0.49 -4.13 -8.66
CA GLY A 208 1.25 -4.99 -9.56
C GLY A 208 0.62 -6.37 -9.76
N LEU A 209 0.13 -7.00 -8.69
CA LEU A 209 -0.54 -8.31 -8.76
C LEU A 209 -1.78 -8.28 -9.66
N ASN A 210 -2.39 -7.11 -9.84
CA ASN A 210 -3.61 -6.90 -10.61
C ASN A 210 -3.37 -6.19 -11.97
N CYS A 211 -2.13 -5.82 -12.31
CA CYS A 211 -1.81 -5.16 -13.58
C CYS A 211 -1.93 -6.11 -14.78
N ILE A 212 -2.59 -5.63 -15.83
CA ILE A 212 -2.67 -6.33 -17.13
C ILE A 212 -1.83 -5.64 -18.19
N ARG A 213 -1.84 -4.31 -18.23
CA ARG A 213 -1.16 -3.53 -19.27
C ARG A 213 0.35 -3.55 -19.04
N ASP A 214 1.11 -3.73 -20.12
CA ASP A 214 2.58 -3.71 -20.07
C ASP A 214 3.13 -2.38 -19.55
N SER A 215 2.45 -1.26 -19.85
CA SER A 215 2.80 0.06 -19.31
C SER A 215 2.78 0.09 -17.78
N ASP A 216 1.77 -0.54 -17.20
CA ASP A 216 1.51 -0.53 -15.77
C ASP A 216 2.49 -1.48 -15.06
N GLN A 217 2.75 -2.64 -15.66
CA GLN A 217 3.77 -3.59 -15.21
C GLN A 217 5.17 -2.98 -15.28
N TYR A 218 5.48 -2.22 -16.32
CA TYR A 218 6.74 -1.48 -16.46
C TYR A 218 6.90 -0.45 -15.34
N LEU A 219 5.86 0.35 -15.07
CA LEU A 219 5.87 1.31 -13.97
C LEU A 219 6.17 0.63 -12.62
N VAL A 220 5.43 -0.42 -12.28
CA VAL A 220 5.65 -1.17 -11.04
C VAL A 220 7.05 -1.77 -10.97
N THR A 221 7.57 -2.26 -12.11
CA THR A 221 8.93 -2.82 -12.19
C THR A 221 9.99 -1.77 -11.89
N GLU A 222 9.90 -0.58 -12.51
CA GLU A 222 10.85 0.49 -12.29
C GLU A 222 10.83 1.01 -10.86
N PHE A 223 9.65 1.06 -10.22
CA PHE A 223 9.53 1.35 -8.81
C PHE A 223 10.34 0.35 -7.96
N PHE A 224 10.03 -0.95 -8.05
CA PHE A 224 10.67 -1.95 -7.19
C PHE A 224 12.16 -2.08 -7.47
N ASN A 225 12.60 -1.99 -8.73
CA ASN A 225 14.02 -1.95 -9.09
C ASN A 225 14.74 -0.79 -8.39
N SER A 226 14.12 0.38 -8.37
CA SER A 226 14.72 1.57 -7.76
C SER A 226 14.72 1.48 -6.24
N THR A 227 13.66 0.95 -5.64
CA THR A 227 13.59 0.71 -4.19
C THR A 227 14.59 -0.36 -3.73
N THR A 228 14.87 -1.39 -4.55
CA THR A 228 15.96 -2.36 -4.29
C THR A 228 17.34 -1.68 -4.32
N LYS A 229 17.60 -0.77 -5.27
CA LYS A 229 18.85 0.01 -5.30
C LYS A 229 19.03 0.90 -4.05
N LEU A 230 17.94 1.33 -3.43
CA LEU A 230 17.94 2.08 -2.17
C LEU A 230 18.17 1.19 -0.92
N GLY A 231 18.39 -0.12 -1.09
CA GLY A 231 18.72 -1.05 0.00
C GLY A 231 17.52 -1.77 0.62
N ALA A 232 16.31 -1.63 0.06
CA ALA A 232 15.15 -2.36 0.56
C ALA A 232 15.16 -3.81 0.05
N GLY A 233 15.58 -4.75 0.91
CA GLY A 233 15.62 -6.19 0.56
C GLY A 233 14.26 -6.78 0.18
N SER A 234 13.17 -6.31 0.80
CA SER A 234 11.79 -6.73 0.52
C SER A 234 11.36 -6.47 -0.93
N ALA A 235 11.84 -5.39 -1.54
CA ALA A 235 11.45 -4.99 -2.89
C ALA A 235 11.86 -6.03 -3.95
N GLY A 236 13.00 -6.70 -3.76
CA GLY A 236 13.45 -7.76 -4.68
C GLY A 236 12.55 -9.00 -4.63
N HIS A 237 12.09 -9.38 -3.43
CA HIS A 237 11.13 -10.47 -3.27
C HIS A 237 9.79 -10.16 -3.92
N SER A 238 9.23 -8.97 -3.66
CA SER A 238 8.01 -8.48 -4.30
C SER A 238 8.10 -8.54 -5.83
N MET A 239 9.22 -8.13 -6.41
CA MET A 239 9.43 -8.19 -7.86
C MET A 239 9.43 -9.63 -8.40
N ASN A 240 10.03 -10.57 -7.69
CA ASN A 240 10.03 -11.98 -8.10
C ASN A 240 8.61 -12.57 -8.07
N GLN A 241 7.82 -12.23 -7.04
CA GLN A 241 6.41 -12.62 -6.95
C GLN A 241 5.60 -12.07 -8.13
N LEU A 242 5.74 -10.78 -8.44
CA LEU A 242 5.06 -10.13 -9.56
C LEU A 242 5.38 -10.78 -10.91
N ARG A 243 6.66 -11.03 -11.19
CA ARG A 243 7.08 -11.72 -12.43
C ARG A 243 6.48 -13.12 -12.58
N ARG A 244 6.21 -13.82 -11.48
CA ARG A 244 5.55 -15.13 -11.51
C ARG A 244 4.07 -14.99 -11.85
N VAL A 245 3.39 -14.02 -11.25
CA VAL A 245 1.97 -13.73 -11.51
C VAL A 245 1.76 -13.26 -12.95
N TRP A 246 2.56 -12.32 -13.43
CA TRP A 246 2.44 -11.84 -14.81
C TRP A 246 2.69 -12.96 -15.83
N ARG A 247 3.66 -13.85 -15.60
CA ARG A 247 3.85 -15.02 -16.47
C ARG A 247 2.60 -15.91 -16.53
N LYS A 248 1.92 -16.13 -15.40
CA LYS A 248 0.65 -16.88 -15.34
C LYS A 248 -0.48 -16.18 -16.09
N HIS A 249 -0.56 -14.85 -16.01
CA HIS A 249 -1.56 -14.08 -16.77
C HIS A 249 -1.36 -14.24 -18.28
N HIS A 250 -0.11 -14.20 -18.75
CA HIS A 250 0.23 -14.34 -20.17
C HIS A 250 0.05 -15.78 -20.70
N SER A 251 0.29 -16.80 -19.89
CA SER A 251 0.16 -18.20 -20.31
C SER A 251 -1.29 -18.70 -20.35
N GLY A 252 -2.27 -17.94 -19.81
CA GLY A 252 -3.67 -18.36 -19.73
C GLY A 252 -3.91 -19.63 -18.89
N SER A 253 -2.88 -20.12 -18.19
CA SER A 253 -2.94 -21.36 -17.42
C SER A 253 -3.61 -21.11 -16.07
N MET A 254 -4.90 -21.44 -15.99
CA MET A 254 -5.66 -21.62 -14.75
C MET A 254 -5.33 -22.98 -14.10
N ASP A 255 -4.06 -23.39 -14.06
CA ASP A 255 -3.69 -24.61 -13.33
C ASP A 255 -3.51 -24.29 -11.85
N ASP A 256 -4.56 -24.59 -11.10
CA ASP A 256 -4.66 -24.64 -9.65
C ASP A 256 -4.14 -25.99 -9.12
N SER A 257 -3.04 -26.50 -9.70
CA SER A 257 -2.30 -27.62 -9.12
C SER A 257 -1.41 -27.06 -8.02
N GLY A 258 -1.97 -27.03 -6.80
CA GLY A 258 -1.22 -26.77 -5.60
C GLY A 258 -0.06 -27.74 -5.48
N ASP A 259 1.16 -27.23 -5.65
CA ASP A 259 2.27 -27.69 -4.82
C ASP A 259 3.29 -26.58 -4.57
N GLU A 260 3.61 -26.47 -3.28
CA GLU A 260 4.79 -25.88 -2.67
C GLU A 260 4.98 -24.34 -2.73
N SER A 261 4.40 -23.73 -1.69
CA SER A 261 4.97 -22.71 -0.79
C SER A 261 6.08 -21.81 -1.35
N PRO A 262 5.94 -20.47 -1.32
CA PRO A 262 7.13 -19.63 -1.30
C PRO A 262 7.90 -19.98 -0.03
N VAL A 263 9.13 -20.44 -0.19
CA VAL A 263 10.10 -20.49 0.90
C VAL A 263 10.43 -19.04 1.23
N ASP A 264 9.65 -18.47 2.15
CA ASP A 264 9.92 -17.16 2.73
C ASP A 264 11.06 -17.34 3.74
N VAL A 265 12.28 -17.03 3.29
CA VAL A 265 13.44 -16.95 4.18
C VAL A 265 13.30 -15.67 4.99
N VAL A 266 13.08 -15.84 6.29
CA VAL A 266 13.22 -14.79 7.30
C VAL A 266 14.68 -14.36 7.30
N ASN A 267 14.98 -13.19 6.72
CA ASN A 267 16.29 -12.57 6.90
C ASN A 267 16.14 -11.44 7.93
N TYR A 268 16.83 -11.67 9.06
CA TYR A 268 17.14 -10.70 10.11
C TYR A 268 17.89 -9.48 9.57
#